data_AF-A0A1U7NLB4-F1
#
_entry.id   AF-A0A1U7NLB4-F1
#
_cell.length_a   1.000
_cell.length_b   1.000
_cell.length_c   1.000
_cell.angle_alpha   90.00
_cell.angle_beta   90.00
_cell.angle_gamma   90.00
#
_symmetry.space_group_name_H-M   'P 1'
#
loop_
_entity.id
_entity.type
_entity.pdbx_description
1 polymer ?
#
loop_
_entity_poly.entity_id
_entity_poly.type
_entity_poly.pdbx_seq_one_letter_code
_entity_poly.pdbx_strand_id
1 'polypeptide(L)'
;MPPRRKITKEMLLDHAFQIAESKGISAVTSRSVAKSVGCSVQPVFSQFPTMEELRQATFDYACNKFVDEVLVFENQPDFMLKVVS
;
A
#
# COMPACT_ATOMS: atom_id res chain seq x y z
N MET A 1 -9.89 -28.79 -6.96
CA MET A 1 -9.96 -27.54 -6.18
C MET A 1 -9.32 -26.43 -7.03
N PRO A 2 -9.97 -25.28 -7.25
CA PRO A 2 -9.33 -24.18 -7.97
C PRO A 2 -8.06 -23.71 -7.24
N PRO A 3 -7.01 -23.28 -7.97
CA PRO A 3 -5.76 -22.87 -7.35
C PRO A 3 -6.02 -21.69 -6.40
N ARG A 4 -5.46 -21.77 -5.19
CA ARG A 4 -5.54 -20.67 -4.23
C ARG A 4 -4.92 -19.43 -4.89
N ARG A 5 -5.65 -18.30 -4.92
CA ARG A 5 -5.10 -17.03 -5.38
C ARG A 5 -3.79 -16.76 -4.63
N LYS A 6 -2.70 -16.59 -5.37
CA LYS A 6 -1.39 -16.28 -4.80
C LYS A 6 -1.42 -14.85 -4.28
N ILE A 7 -1.12 -14.67 -3.00
CA ILE A 7 -0.97 -13.34 -2.40
C ILE A 7 0.35 -12.76 -2.93
N THR A 8 0.29 -11.63 -3.65
CA THR A 8 1.47 -10.94 -4.19
C THR A 8 1.91 -9.79 -3.28
N LYS A 9 3.16 -9.33 -3.43
CA LYS A 9 3.70 -8.21 -2.66
C LYS A 9 2.94 -6.91 -2.97
N GLU A 10 2.63 -6.69 -4.24
CA GLU A 10 1.89 -5.51 -4.73
C GLU A 10 0.50 -5.45 -4.10
N MET A 11 -0.23 -6.58 -4.05
CA MET A 11 -1.54 -6.62 -3.41
C MET A 11 -1.45 -6.31 -1.91
N LEU A 12 -0.39 -6.75 -1.22
CA LEU A 12 -0.18 -6.37 0.18
C LEU A 12 0.07 -4.86 0.32
N LEU A 13 0.84 -4.27 -0.59
CA LEU A 13 1.16 -2.83 -0.59
C LEU A 13 -0.06 -1.97 -0.92
N ASP A 14 -0.90 -2.37 -1.88
CA ASP A 14 -2.16 -1.69 -2.20
C ASP A 14 -3.05 -1.58 -0.96
N HIS A 15 -3.26 -2.69 -0.25
CA HIS A 15 -4.07 -2.71 0.97
C HIS A 15 -3.40 -1.95 2.12
N ALA A 16 -2.07 -1.99 2.23
CA ALA A 16 -1.33 -1.22 3.22
C ALA A 16 -1.43 0.29 2.96
N PHE A 17 -1.36 0.70 1.70
CA PHE A 17 -1.54 2.08 1.26
C PHE A 17 -2.94 2.59 1.64
N GLN A 18 -4.00 1.83 1.34
CA GLN A 18 -5.37 2.21 1.72
C GLN A 18 -5.55 2.36 3.24
N ILE A 19 -4.87 1.52 4.03
CA ILE A 19 -4.87 1.64 5.50
C ILE A 19 -4.13 2.91 5.92
N ALA A 20 -2.97 3.20 5.33
CA ALA A 20 -2.18 4.39 5.63
C ALA A 20 -2.94 5.68 5.27
N GLU A 21 -3.59 5.71 4.11
CA GLU A 21 -4.40 6.82 3.63
C GLU A 21 -5.59 7.10 4.56
N SER A 22 -6.30 6.05 5.00
CA SER A 22 -7.51 6.22 5.80
C SER A 22 -7.27 6.32 7.32
N LYS A 23 -6.17 5.77 7.84
CA LYS A 23 -5.93 5.59 9.30
C LYS A 23 -4.52 5.96 9.75
N GLY A 24 -3.67 6.42 8.84
CA GLY A 24 -2.27 6.77 9.12
C GLY A 24 -1.32 5.56 9.08
N ILE A 25 -0.04 5.84 8.83
CA ILE A 25 0.99 4.81 8.64
C ILE A 25 1.21 3.90 9.85
N SER A 26 0.95 4.39 11.07
CA SER A 26 1.07 3.59 12.30
C SER A 26 0.05 2.45 12.36
N ALA A 27 -1.10 2.60 11.69
CA ALA A 27 -2.12 1.57 11.58
C ALA A 27 -1.71 0.41 10.64
N VAL A 28 -0.69 0.62 9.79
CA VAL A 28 -0.13 -0.42 8.93
C VAL A 28 0.65 -1.41 9.80
N THR A 29 0.01 -2.54 10.03
CA THR A 29 0.53 -3.70 10.77
C THR A 29 0.26 -4.97 9.98
N SER A 30 1.07 -6.03 10.20
CA SER A 30 0.84 -7.32 9.53
C SER A 30 -0.58 -7.85 9.71
N ARG A 31 -1.17 -7.67 10.91
CA ARG A 31 -2.54 -8.06 11.20
C ARG A 31 -3.56 -7.23 10.41
N SER A 32 -3.40 -5.91 10.36
CA SER A 32 -4.31 -5.04 9.62
C SER A 32 -4.30 -5.33 8.12
N VAL A 33 -3.10 -5.53 7.53
CA VAL A 33 -2.93 -5.82 6.10
C VAL A 33 -3.50 -7.20 5.78
N ALA A 34 -3.13 -8.22 6.57
CA ALA A 34 -3.66 -9.57 6.38
C ALA A 34 -5.19 -9.62 6.49
N LYS A 35 -5.76 -8.90 7.46
CA LYS A 35 -7.23 -8.78 7.61
C LYS A 35 -7.86 -8.09 6.40
N SER A 36 -7.24 -7.02 5.89
CA SER A 36 -7.73 -6.27 4.73
C SER A 36 -7.73 -7.13 3.46
N VAL A 37 -6.69 -7.96 3.28
CA VAL A 37 -6.53 -8.88 2.14
C VAL A 37 -7.37 -10.16 2.29
N GLY A 38 -7.77 -10.51 3.52
CA GLY A 38 -8.49 -11.76 3.81
C GLY A 38 -7.57 -12.98 3.89
N CYS A 39 -6.34 -12.81 4.36
CA CYS A 39 -5.34 -13.87 4.51
C CYS A 39 -4.80 -13.98 5.95
N SER A 40 -3.93 -14.96 6.20
CA SER A 40 -3.19 -15.03 7.47
C SER A 40 -2.06 -14.00 7.50
N VAL A 41 -1.41 -13.81 8.65
CA VAL A 41 -0.26 -12.89 8.74
C VAL A 41 1.01 -13.42 8.07
N GLN A 42 1.06 -14.72 7.75
CA GLN A 42 2.26 -15.39 7.23
C GLN A 42 2.71 -14.85 5.86
N PRO A 43 1.83 -14.63 4.86
CA PRO A 43 2.19 -13.94 3.62
C PRO A 43 2.80 -12.56 3.84
N VAL A 44 2.32 -11.79 4.82
CA VAL A 44 2.86 -10.46 5.11
C VAL A 44 4.29 -10.56 5.62
N PHE A 45 4.53 -11.39 6.64
CA PHE A 45 5.89 -11.61 7.18
C PHE A 45 6.85 -12.24 6.18
N SER A 46 6.34 -13.02 5.22
CA SER A 46 7.19 -13.58 4.16
C SER A 46 7.76 -12.53 3.20
N GLN A 47 7.09 -11.38 3.07
CA GLN A 47 7.50 -10.28 2.20
C GLN A 47 8.15 -9.14 2.99
N PHE A 48 7.74 -8.96 4.25
CA PHE A 48 8.16 -7.87 5.13
C PHE A 48 8.54 -8.44 6.51
N PRO A 49 9.82 -8.79 6.71
CA PRO A 49 10.34 -9.33 7.97
C PRO A 49 10.00 -8.47 9.20
N THR A 50 9.99 -7.15 9.06
CA THR A 50 9.71 -6.21 10.16
C THR A 50 8.57 -5.24 9.83
N MET A 51 7.98 -4.64 10.87
CA MET A 51 6.95 -3.60 10.68
C MET A 51 7.53 -2.32 10.10
N GLU A 52 8.79 -2.01 10.40
CA GLU A 52 9.50 -0.90 9.77
C GLU A 52 9.66 -1.12 8.27
N GLU A 53 10.08 -2.32 7.84
CA GLU A 53 10.16 -2.65 6.40
C GLU A 53 8.80 -2.61 5.70
N LEU A 54 7.74 -3.08 6.35
CA LEU A 54 6.38 -2.98 5.81
C LEU A 54 5.96 -1.51 5.61
N ARG A 55 6.19 -0.66 6.62
CA ARG A 55 5.82 0.76 6.57
C ARG A 55 6.68 1.53 5.57
N GLN A 56 7.98 1.28 5.53
CA GLN A 56 8.87 1.90 4.55
C GLN A 56 8.46 1.52 3.13
N ALA A 57 8.21 0.23 2.87
CA ALA A 57 7.75 -0.20 1.55
C ALA A 57 6.37 0.39 1.19
N THR A 58 5.49 0.59 2.17
CA THR A 58 4.20 1.27 1.97
C THR A 58 4.40 2.75 1.63
N PHE A 59 5.34 3.42 2.28
CA PHE A 59 5.71 4.81 1.97
C PHE A 59 6.29 4.92 0.55
N ASP A 60 7.24 4.06 0.19
CA ASP A 60 7.84 4.04 -1.14
C ASP A 60 6.77 3.78 -2.22
N TYR A 61 5.84 2.87 -1.95
CA TYR A 61 4.69 2.61 -2.82
C TYR A 61 3.81 3.86 -2.98
N ALA A 62 3.52 4.58 -1.90
CA ALA A 62 2.75 5.82 -1.94
C ALA A 62 3.47 6.91 -2.77
N CYS A 63 4.80 7.03 -2.62
CA CYS A 63 5.60 7.96 -3.43
C CYS A 63 5.54 7.61 -4.91
N ASN A 64 5.67 6.34 -5.28
CA ASN A 64 5.56 5.91 -6.68
C ASN A 64 4.18 6.24 -7.26
N LYS A 65 3.11 5.91 -6.52
CA LYS A 65 1.74 6.30 -6.89
C LYS A 65 1.59 7.80 -7.11
N PHE A 66 2.19 8.61 -6.24
CA PHE A 66 2.16 10.05 -6.37
C PHE A 66 2.91 10.55 -7.61
N VAL A 67 4.06 9.95 -7.95
CA VAL A 67 4.78 10.25 -9.19
C VAL A 67 3.90 9.92 -10.41
N ASP A 68 3.29 8.74 -10.41
CA ASP A 68 2.53 8.23 -11.55
C ASP A 68 1.19 8.94 -11.76
N GLU A 69 0.54 9.40 -10.69
CA GLU A 69 -0.82 9.95 -10.74
C GLU A 69 -0.85 11.47 -10.61
N VAL A 70 0.05 12.07 -9.82
CA VAL A 70 0.02 13.51 -9.51
C VAL A 70 1.08 14.28 -10.29
N LEU A 71 2.34 13.80 -10.33
CA LEU A 71 3.43 14.54 -10.96
C LEU A 71 3.32 14.64 -12.48
N VAL A 72 2.49 13.79 -13.12
CA VAL A 72 2.16 13.94 -14.55
C VAL A 72 1.56 15.32 -14.90
N PHE A 73 1.04 16.04 -13.90
CA PHE A 73 0.47 17.37 -14.03
C PHE A 73 1.38 18.51 -13.52
N GLU A 74 2.66 18.25 -13.21
CA GLU A 74 3.58 19.19 -12.53
C GLU A 74 3.68 20.60 -13.16
N ASN A 75 3.44 20.71 -14.46
CA ASN A 75 3.50 21.98 -15.20
C ASN A 75 2.18 22.76 -15.21
N GLN A 76 1.17 22.31 -14.45
CA GLN A 76 -0.16 22.92 -14.40
C GLN A 76 -0.39 23.56 -13.02
N PRO A 77 -1.11 24.70 -12.93
CA PRO A 77 -1.52 25.24 -11.64
C PRO A 77 -2.42 24.24 -10.91
N ASP A 78 -2.31 24.23 -9.57
CA ASP A 78 -3.10 23.40 -8.66
C ASP A 78 -3.02 21.88 -8.94
N PHE A 79 -1.93 21.41 -9.54
CA PHE A 79 -1.78 20.00 -9.97
C PHE A 79 -2.00 18.97 -8.85
N MET A 80 -1.67 19.33 -7.60
CA MET A 80 -1.90 18.52 -6.41
C MET A 80 -3.39 18.19 -6.17
N LEU A 81 -4.30 19.07 -6.59
CA LEU A 81 -5.74 18.92 -6.37
C LEU A 81 -6.44 18.14 -7.50
N LYS A 82 -5.74 17.89 -8.61
CA LYS A 82 -6.34 17.26 -9.81
C LYS A 82 -6.56 15.76 -9.70
N VAL A 83 -6.09 15.14 -8.62
CA VAL A 83 -6.21 13.69 -8.37
C VAL A 83 -7.23 13.38 -7.26
N VAL A 84 -7.75 14.40 -6.57
CA VAL A 84 -8.67 14.26 -5.43
C VAL A 84 -10.16 14.28 -5.87
N SER A 85 -10.46 14.02 -7.14
CA SER A 85 -11.82 14.08 -7.71
C SER A 85 -12.28 12.75 -8.28
#